data_AF-A0A850RKH3-F1
#
_entry.id   AF-A0A850RKH3-F1
#
_cell.length_a   1.000
_cell.length_b   1.000
_cell.length_c   1.000
_cell.angle_alpha   90.00
_cell.angle_beta   90.00
_cell.angle_gamma   90.00
#
_symmetry.space_group_name_H-M   'P 1'
#
loop_
_entity.id
_entity.type
_entity.pdbx_description
1 polymer ?
#
loop_
_entity_poly.entity_id
_entity_poly.type
_entity_poly.pdbx_seq_one_letter_code
_entity_poly.pdbx_strand_id
1 'polypeptide(L)'
;MSVKRFQRLLKIREAQENEAAVALAGRLAELNRVEQQRALLVEYQASYLNAPVPNDVNLMKQLSLMHHQLREALQQQDLRVAAAQSQVDQARTVWMDRHQASRSLEKLIERRRRFDAIADGRRQQRELDMWATRKAFDSDRDAGFTASGEE
;
A
#
# COMPACT_ATOMS: atom_id res chain seq x y z
N MET A 1 -23.12 2.40 14.03
CA MET A 1 -22.61 2.90 12.73
C MET A 1 -22.79 1.85 11.66
N SER A 2 -23.22 2.24 10.44
CA SER A 2 -23.50 1.32 9.32
C SER A 2 -22.25 0.94 8.52
N VAL A 3 -22.17 -0.30 8.04
CA VAL A 3 -21.15 -0.81 7.10
C VAL A 3 -20.96 0.12 5.90
N LYS A 4 -22.05 0.71 5.39
CA LYS A 4 -22.01 1.66 4.26
C LYS A 4 -21.14 2.90 4.55
N ARG A 5 -21.12 3.38 5.80
CA ARG A 5 -20.28 4.53 6.19
C ARG A 5 -18.81 4.15 6.22
N PHE A 6 -18.48 2.96 6.73
CA PHE A 6 -17.10 2.47 6.75
C PHE A 6 -16.57 2.20 5.34
N GLN A 7 -17.40 1.69 4.42
CA GLN A 7 -17.03 1.53 3.01
C GLN A 7 -16.70 2.86 2.32
N ARG A 8 -17.47 3.92 2.60
CA ARG A 8 -17.14 5.27 2.08
C ARG A 8 -15.80 5.77 2.64
N LEU A 9 -15.57 5.55 3.93
CA LEU A 9 -14.30 5.92 4.55
C LEU A 9 -13.13 5.11 3.97
N LEU A 10 -13.34 3.83 3.68
CA LEU A 10 -12.32 2.98 3.05
C LEU A 10 -11.91 3.54 1.69
N LYS A 11 -12.87 3.90 0.83
CA LYS A 11 -12.57 4.53 -0.47
C LYS A 11 -11.71 5.79 -0.33
N ILE A 12 -11.96 6.61 0.68
CA ILE A 12 -11.14 7.81 0.94
C ILE A 12 -9.72 7.41 1.38
N ARG A 13 -9.57 6.37 2.20
CA ARG A 13 -8.27 5.89 2.67
C ARG A 13 -7.47 5.24 1.55
N GLU A 14 -8.10 4.45 0.70
CA GLU A 14 -7.51 3.87 -0.51
C GLU A 14 -7.01 4.96 -1.47
N ALA A 15 -7.79 6.03 -1.65
CA ALA A 15 -7.35 7.18 -2.44
C ALA A 15 -6.10 7.86 -1.85
N GLN A 16 -6.07 8.09 -0.53
CA GLN A 16 -4.92 8.66 0.17
C GLN A 16 -3.67 7.75 0.11
N GLU A 17 -3.87 6.43 0.19
CA GLU A 17 -2.80 5.46 0.03
C GLU A 17 -2.23 5.50 -1.39
N ASN A 18 -3.10 5.57 -2.40
CA ASN A 18 -2.67 5.68 -3.79
C ASN A 18 -1.91 6.98 -4.06
N GLU A 19 -2.36 8.12 -3.52
CA GLU A 19 -1.63 9.39 -3.59
C GLU A 19 -0.23 9.26 -2.97
N ALA A 20 -0.11 8.62 -1.80
CA ALA A 20 1.18 8.37 -1.16
C ALA A 20 2.06 7.41 -1.98
N ALA A 21 1.47 6.41 -2.64
CA ALA A 21 2.18 5.49 -3.51
C ALA A 21 2.74 6.19 -4.75
N VAL A 22 1.97 7.09 -5.38
CA VAL A 22 2.42 7.91 -6.50
C VAL A 22 3.57 8.83 -6.08
N ALA A 23 3.45 9.46 -4.90
CA ALA A 23 4.52 10.29 -4.35
C ALA A 23 5.81 9.48 -4.12
N LEU A 24 5.70 8.28 -3.54
CA LEU A 24 6.84 7.37 -3.34
C LEU A 24 7.47 6.95 -4.67
N ALA A 25 6.67 6.61 -5.68
CA ALA A 25 7.17 6.27 -7.00
C ALA A 25 7.96 7.43 -7.63
N GLY A 26 7.48 8.67 -7.48
CA GLY A 26 8.20 9.86 -7.91
C GLY A 26 9.57 10.03 -7.21
N ARG A 27 9.64 9.77 -5.90
CA ARG A 27 10.91 9.84 -5.15
C ARG A 27 11.89 8.73 -5.55
N LEU A 28 11.40 7.51 -5.81
CA LEU A 28 12.22 6.41 -6.31
C LEU A 28 12.79 6.71 -7.71
N ALA A 29 11.98 7.30 -8.59
CA ALA A 29 12.44 7.72 -9.91
C ALA A 29 13.55 8.78 -9.82
N GLU A 30 13.41 9.75 -8.93
CA GLU A 30 14.45 10.77 -8.71
C GLU A 30 15.74 10.17 -8.12
N LEU A 31 15.62 9.27 -7.13
CA LEU A 31 16.79 8.56 -6.59
C LEU A 31 17.55 7.83 -7.70
N ASN A 32 16.85 7.03 -8.52
CA ASN A 32 17.45 6.31 -9.64
C ASN A 32 18.14 7.27 -10.63
N ARG A 33 17.53 8.41 -10.94
CA ARG A 33 18.14 9.43 -11.80
C ARG A 33 19.46 9.97 -11.22
N VAL A 34 19.48 10.29 -9.93
CA VAL A 34 20.67 10.82 -9.25
C VAL A 34 21.77 9.74 -9.13
N GLU A 35 21.39 8.49 -8.92
CA GLU A 35 22.32 7.34 -8.93
C GLU A 35 22.92 7.09 -10.32
N GLN A 36 22.13 7.21 -11.39
CA GLN A 36 22.65 7.11 -12.76
C GLN A 36 23.66 8.21 -13.07
N GLN A 37 23.39 9.45 -12.67
CA GLN A 37 24.35 10.56 -12.80
C GLN A 37 25.65 10.29 -12.05
N ARG A 38 25.56 9.71 -10.85
CA ARG A 38 26.74 9.29 -10.09
C ARG A 38 27.52 8.20 -10.81
N ALA A 39 26.84 7.19 -11.36
CA ALA A 39 27.47 6.11 -12.10
C ALA A 39 28.24 6.63 -13.31
N LEU A 40 27.68 7.59 -14.06
CA LEU A 40 28.34 8.25 -15.18
C LEU A 40 29.60 9.01 -14.74
N LEU A 41 29.57 9.71 -13.60
CA LEU A 41 30.76 10.40 -13.07
C LEU A 41 31.86 9.42 -12.66
N VAL A 42 31.49 8.28 -12.08
CA VAL A 42 32.44 7.21 -11.71
C VAL A 42 33.06 6.57 -12.96
N GLU A 43 32.25 6.28 -13.97
CA GLU A 43 32.71 5.74 -15.25
C GLU A 43 33.66 6.73 -15.97
N TYR A 44 33.31 8.01 -15.97
CA TYR A 44 34.15 9.07 -16.51
C TYR A 44 35.49 9.18 -15.76
N GLN A 45 35.47 9.08 -14.43
CA GLN A 45 36.68 9.05 -13.61
C GLN A 45 37.57 7.85 -13.95
N ALA A 46 36.99 6.66 -14.07
CA ALA A 46 37.72 5.45 -14.41
C ALA A 46 38.35 5.55 -15.81
N SER A 47 37.61 6.08 -16.78
CA SER A 47 38.10 6.32 -18.13
C SER A 47 39.31 7.27 -18.15
N TYR A 48 39.27 8.32 -17.32
CA TYR A 48 40.37 9.28 -17.19
C TYR A 48 41.59 8.74 -16.45
N LEU A 49 41.40 7.93 -15.41
CA LEU A 49 42.51 7.31 -14.67
C LEU A 49 43.29 6.31 -15.53
N ASN A 50 42.64 5.70 -16.52
CA ASN A 50 43.25 4.76 -17.45
C ASN A 50 43.84 5.44 -18.70
N ALA A 51 43.73 6.76 -18.83
CA ALA A 51 44.30 7.49 -19.95
C ALA A 51 45.84 7.56 -19.84
N PRO A 52 46.58 7.50 -20.96
CA PRO A 52 48.03 7.61 -20.95
C PRO A 52 48.47 8.96 -20.37
N VAL A 53 49.51 8.93 -19.52
CA VAL A 53 50.06 10.13 -18.89
C VAL A 53 50.69 11.02 -19.95
N PRO A 54 50.27 12.30 -20.07
CA PRO A 54 50.88 13.22 -21.02
C PRO A 54 52.32 13.57 -20.64
N ASN A 55 53.18 13.71 -21.66
CA ASN A 55 54.56 14.17 -21.47
C ASN A 55 54.68 15.70 -21.31
N ASP A 56 53.59 16.45 -21.42
CA ASP A 56 53.56 17.91 -21.26
C ASP A 56 53.13 18.30 -19.83
N VAL A 57 53.98 19.08 -19.15
CA VAL A 57 53.77 19.61 -17.80
C VAL A 57 52.47 20.43 -17.69
N ASN A 58 52.10 21.16 -18.74
CA ASN A 58 50.85 21.94 -18.74
C ASN A 58 49.62 21.01 -18.76
N LEU A 59 49.65 19.95 -19.56
CA LEU A 59 48.61 18.92 -19.56
C LEU A 59 48.54 18.17 -18.21
N MET A 60 49.69 17.88 -17.58
CA MET A 60 49.70 17.25 -16.26
C MET A 60 49.02 18.12 -15.19
N LYS A 61 49.24 19.44 -15.21
CA LYS A 61 48.55 20.38 -14.30
C LYS A 61 47.04 20.42 -14.56
N GLN A 62 46.64 20.46 -15.84
CA GLN A 62 45.22 20.43 -16.22
C GLN A 62 44.53 19.14 -15.75
N LEU A 63 45.18 17.98 -15.94
CA LEU A 63 44.68 16.71 -15.44
C LEU A 63 44.54 16.68 -13.92
N SER A 64 45.53 17.21 -13.18
CA SER A 64 45.44 17.29 -11.72
C SER A 64 44.27 18.16 -11.26
N LEU A 65 44.03 19.30 -11.91
CA LEU A 65 42.90 20.18 -11.59
C LEU A 65 41.57 19.48 -11.88
N MET A 66 41.46 18.83 -13.03
CA MET A 66 40.24 18.10 -13.43
C MET A 66 39.95 16.93 -12.47
N HIS A 67 40.98 16.21 -12.01
CA HIS A 67 40.83 15.16 -10.99
C HIS A 67 40.27 15.70 -9.68
N HIS A 68 40.73 16.88 -9.26
CA HIS A 68 40.22 17.51 -8.05
C HIS A 68 38.75 17.91 -8.21
N GLN A 69 38.41 18.58 -9.32
CA GLN A 69 37.03 18.96 -9.64
C GLN A 69 36.10 17.74 -9.72
N LEU A 70 36.54 16.65 -10.34
CA LEU A 70 35.75 15.42 -10.46
C LEU A 70 35.53 14.75 -9.10
N ARG A 71 36.53 14.80 -8.21
CA ARG A 71 36.39 14.29 -6.83
C ARG A 71 35.39 15.12 -6.05
N GLU A 72 35.43 16.44 -6.15
CA GLU A 72 34.46 17.33 -5.51
C GLU A 72 33.04 17.11 -6.06
N ALA A 73 32.90 16.97 -7.38
CA ALA A 73 31.63 16.68 -8.03
C ALA A 73 31.04 15.34 -7.56
N LEU A 74 31.87 14.30 -7.42
CA LEU A 74 31.46 13.00 -6.88
C LEU A 74 31.00 13.12 -5.43
N GLN A 75 31.73 13.84 -4.58
CA GLN A 75 31.32 14.08 -3.19
C GLN A 75 29.98 14.82 -3.09
N GLN A 76 29.78 15.85 -3.92
CA GLN A 76 28.49 16.54 -3.98
C GLN A 76 27.37 15.63 -4.48
N GLN A 77 27.66 14.75 -5.45
CA GLN A 77 26.69 13.79 -5.96
C GLN A 77 26.35 12.72 -4.92
N ASP A 78 27.32 12.24 -4.13
CA ASP A 78 27.09 11.33 -3.00
C ASP A 78 26.12 11.96 -1.98
N LEU A 79 26.31 13.24 -1.65
CA LEU A 79 25.38 13.97 -0.77
C LEU A 79 23.97 14.07 -1.36
N ARG A 80 23.86 14.26 -2.69
CA ARG A 80 22.55 14.28 -3.38
C ARG A 80 21.87 12.91 -3.35
N VAL A 81 22.62 11.82 -3.56
CA VAL A 81 22.09 10.45 -3.43
C VAL A 81 21.60 10.21 -2.01
N ALA A 82 22.39 10.57 -0.99
CA ALA A 82 21.99 10.41 0.41
C ALA A 82 20.73 11.23 0.75
N ALA A 83 20.62 12.46 0.25
CA ALA A 83 19.43 13.28 0.41
C ALA A 83 18.20 12.69 -0.29
N ALA A 84 18.36 12.19 -1.52
CA ALA A 84 17.28 11.53 -2.26
C ALA A 84 16.82 10.24 -1.56
N GLN A 85 17.75 9.45 -1.03
CA GLN A 85 17.47 8.24 -0.25
C GLN A 85 16.65 8.58 1.00
N SER A 86 17.04 9.62 1.75
CA SER A 86 16.28 10.09 2.91
C SER A 86 14.84 10.49 2.54
N GLN A 87 14.64 11.13 1.39
CA GLN A 87 13.30 11.46 0.91
C GLN A 87 12.47 10.23 0.54
N VAL A 88 13.09 9.20 -0.05
CA VAL A 88 12.43 7.91 -0.32
C VAL A 88 11.99 7.24 0.99
N ASP A 89 12.85 7.24 2.01
CA ASP A 89 12.53 6.62 3.30
C ASP A 89 11.39 7.34 4.03
N GLN A 90 11.36 8.68 3.95
CA GLN A 90 10.23 9.48 4.44
C GLN A 90 8.94 9.17 3.69
N ALA A 91 8.97 9.15 2.35
CA ALA A 91 7.80 8.84 1.53
C ALA A 91 7.30 7.40 1.77
N ARG A 92 8.22 6.45 1.96
CA ARG A 92 7.90 5.06 2.29
C ARG A 92 7.19 4.94 3.63
N THR A 93 7.67 5.65 4.65
CA THR A 93 7.04 5.68 5.97
C THR A 93 5.59 6.19 5.87
N VAL A 94 5.39 7.31 5.16
CA VAL A 94 4.05 7.87 4.93
C VAL A 94 3.14 6.87 4.20
N TRP A 95 3.63 6.22 3.15
CA TRP A 95 2.85 5.22 2.42
C TRP A 95 2.48 4.03 3.31
N MET A 96 3.43 3.52 4.11
CA MET A 96 3.18 2.40 5.04
C MET A 96 2.09 2.74 6.07
N ASP A 97 2.12 3.94 6.63
CA ASP A 97 1.10 4.39 7.59
C ASP A 97 -0.30 4.42 6.94
N ARG A 98 -0.39 4.92 5.71
CA ARG A 98 -1.66 4.98 4.96
C ARG A 98 -2.16 3.58 4.61
N HIS A 99 -1.26 2.71 4.14
CA HIS A 99 -1.55 1.32 3.84
C HIS A 99 -2.07 0.56 5.09
N GLN A 100 -1.41 0.73 6.22
CA GLN A 100 -1.85 0.12 7.48
C GLN A 100 -3.24 0.64 7.91
N ALA A 101 -3.49 1.94 7.76
CA ALA A 101 -4.79 2.52 8.05
C ALA A 101 -5.91 1.92 7.16
N SER A 102 -5.68 1.81 5.85
CA SER A 102 -6.63 1.17 4.91
C SER A 102 -6.93 -0.27 5.34
N ARG A 103 -5.88 -1.09 5.54
CA ARG A 103 -6.05 -2.50 5.92
C ARG A 103 -6.72 -2.70 7.28
N SER A 104 -6.47 -1.81 8.24
CA SER A 104 -7.14 -1.86 9.54
C SER A 104 -8.65 -1.65 9.40
N LEU A 105 -9.06 -0.76 8.50
CA LEU A 105 -10.46 -0.45 8.24
C LEU A 105 -11.16 -1.56 7.45
N GLU A 106 -10.49 -2.16 6.47
CA GLU A 106 -10.99 -3.36 5.78
C GLU A 106 -11.31 -4.48 6.76
N LYS A 107 -10.36 -4.79 7.67
CA LYS A 107 -10.56 -5.81 8.71
C LYS A 107 -11.76 -5.49 9.61
N LEU A 108 -11.97 -4.22 9.94
CA LEU A 108 -13.11 -3.79 10.74
C LEU A 108 -14.44 -3.95 9.99
N ILE A 109 -14.47 -3.59 8.70
CA ILE A 109 -15.64 -3.79 7.83
C ILE A 109 -16.00 -5.28 7.75
N GLU A 110 -14.99 -6.12 7.53
CA GLU A 110 -15.18 -7.57 7.42
C GLU A 110 -15.73 -8.18 8.72
N ARG A 111 -15.16 -7.82 9.87
CA ARG A 111 -15.69 -8.24 11.18
C ARG A 111 -17.13 -7.80 11.38
N ARG A 112 -17.47 -6.57 10.96
CA ARG A 112 -18.83 -6.06 11.10
C ARG A 112 -19.82 -6.81 10.20
N ARG A 113 -19.45 -7.09 8.96
CA ARG A 113 -20.27 -7.90 8.04
C ARG A 113 -20.56 -9.29 8.61
N ARG A 114 -19.55 -9.95 9.18
CA ARG A 114 -19.73 -11.26 9.84
C ARG A 114 -20.70 -11.18 11.01
N PHE A 115 -20.58 -10.15 11.84
CA PHE A 115 -21.48 -9.94 12.97
C PHE A 115 -22.93 -9.72 12.51
N ASP A 116 -23.13 -8.85 11.52
CA ASP A 116 -24.46 -8.56 10.97
C ASP A 116 -25.06 -9.85 10.32
N ALA A 117 -24.26 -10.64 9.59
CA ALA A 117 -24.70 -11.90 9.00
C ALA A 117 -25.11 -12.96 10.03
N ILE A 118 -24.38 -13.07 11.16
CA ILE A 118 -24.76 -13.97 12.26
C ILE A 118 -26.08 -13.51 12.91
N ALA A 119 -26.25 -12.21 13.12
CA ALA A 119 -27.47 -11.67 13.69
C ALA A 119 -28.69 -11.91 12.79
N ASP A 120 -28.53 -11.71 11.48
CA ASP A 120 -29.58 -11.96 10.49
C ASP A 120 -29.89 -13.46 10.37
N GLY A 121 -28.88 -14.34 10.35
CA GLY A 121 -29.08 -15.79 10.36
C GLY A 121 -29.87 -16.28 11.59
N ARG A 122 -29.56 -15.73 12.78
CA ARG A 122 -30.33 -16.02 14.02
C ARG A 122 -31.75 -15.49 14.00
N ARG A 123 -32.04 -14.44 13.23
CA ARG A 123 -33.41 -13.92 13.05
C ARG A 123 -34.19 -14.80 12.08
N GLN A 124 -33.60 -15.11 10.93
CA GLN A 124 -34.18 -16.02 9.93
C GLN A 124 -34.49 -17.39 10.52
N GLN A 125 -33.57 -17.97 11.30
CA GLN A 125 -33.81 -19.24 11.98
C GLN A 125 -35.03 -19.15 12.92
N ARG A 126 -35.12 -18.10 13.75
CA ARG A 126 -36.27 -17.89 14.65
C ARG A 126 -37.59 -17.73 13.88
N GLU A 127 -37.57 -17.01 12.76
CA GLU A 127 -38.75 -16.84 11.90
C GLU A 127 -39.20 -18.17 11.29
N LEU A 128 -38.26 -19.00 10.82
CA LEU A 128 -38.53 -20.34 10.30
C LEU A 128 -39.09 -21.26 11.40
N ASP A 129 -38.52 -21.23 12.60
CA ASP A 129 -38.98 -22.03 13.74
C ASP A 129 -40.40 -21.61 14.17
N MET A 130 -40.70 -20.31 14.23
CA MET A 130 -42.04 -19.79 14.52
C MET A 130 -43.06 -20.15 13.44
N TRP A 131 -42.64 -20.15 12.17
CA TRP A 131 -43.50 -20.58 11.08
C TRP A 131 -43.77 -22.09 11.12
N ALA A 132 -42.73 -22.90 11.37
CA ALA A 132 -42.85 -24.35 11.47
C ALA A 132 -43.76 -24.76 12.63
N THR A 133 -43.59 -24.14 13.80
CA THR A 133 -44.47 -24.37 14.96
C THR A 133 -45.91 -24.01 14.66
N ARG A 134 -46.18 -22.83 14.06
CA ARG A 134 -47.54 -22.44 13.66
C ARG A 134 -48.16 -23.47 12.71
N LYS A 135 -47.42 -23.90 11.68
CA LYS A 135 -47.90 -24.89 10.71
C LYS A 135 -48.20 -26.25 11.36
N ALA A 136 -47.34 -26.69 12.29
CA ALA A 136 -47.56 -27.94 13.04
C ALA A 136 -48.83 -27.87 13.91
N PHE A 137 -49.05 -26.75 14.59
CA PHE A 137 -50.29 -26.53 15.36
C PHE A 137 -51.55 -26.54 14.48
N ASP A 138 -51.49 -25.93 13.29
CA ASP A 138 -52.61 -25.94 12.35
C ASP A 138 -52.87 -27.36 11.81
N SER A 139 -51.82 -28.15 11.50
CA SER A 139 -52.00 -29.54 11.06
C SER A 139 -52.54 -30.46 12.15
N ASP A 140 -52.14 -30.28 13.41
CA ASP A 140 -52.68 -31.05 14.55
C ASP A 140 -54.16 -30.73 14.78
N ARG A 141 -54.58 -29.47 14.55
CA ARG A 141 -55.98 -29.06 14.61
C ARG A 141 -56.84 -29.71 13.52
N ASP A 142 -56.32 -29.79 12.29
CA ASP A 142 -57.02 -30.41 11.17
C ASP A 142 -57.07 -31.95 11.30
N ALA A 143 -56.01 -32.57 11.85
CA ALA A 143 -55.99 -34.00 12.16
C ALA A 143 -56.93 -34.37 13.33
N GLY A 144 -57.07 -33.49 14.33
CA GLY A 144 -58.01 -33.68 15.44
C GLY A 144 -59.48 -33.53 15.04
N PHE A 145 -59.80 -32.73 14.02
CA PHE A 145 -61.17 -32.55 13.52
C PHE A 145 -61.66 -33.71 12.65
N THR A 146 -60.75 -34.40 11.96
CA THR A 146 -61.07 -35.55 11.09
C THR A 146 -61.26 -36.87 11.86
N ALA A 147 -60.75 -36.98 13.09
CA ALA A 147 -60.92 -38.17 13.94
C ALA A 147 -62.24 -38.21 14.73
N SER A 148 -63.02 -37.12 14.74
CA SER A 148 -64.26 -36.99 15.53
C SER A 148 -65.55 -36.98 14.68
N GLY A 149 -65.49 -37.47 13.44
CA GLY A 149 -66.59 -37.44 12.47
C GLY A 149 -67.07 -38.79 11.93
N GLU A 150 -66.65 -39.91 12.52
CA GLU A 150 -67.16 -41.26 12.20
C GLU A 150 -67.73 -41.92 13.46
N GLU A 151 -68.95 -41.54 13.83
CA GLU A 151 -69.92 -42.41 14.53
C GLU A 151 -71.28 -42.30 13.84
#